data_AF-A0A1M7ZR13-F1
#
_entry.id   AF-A0A1M7ZR13-F1
#
_cell.length_a   1.000
_cell.length_b   1.000
_cell.length_c   1.000
_cell.angle_alpha   90.00
_cell.angle_beta   90.00
_cell.angle_gamma   90.00
#
_symmetry.space_group_name_H-M   'P 1'
#
loop_
_entity.id
_entity.type
_entity.pdbx_description
1 polymer ?
#
loop_
_entity_poly.entity_id
_entity_poly.type
_entity_poly.pdbx_seq_one_letter_code
_entity_poly.pdbx_strand_id
1 'polypeptide(L)'
;MSEANAVEAAIGLVRMPTLVGVMREKPVPSDVLVLIRIAAGSEADIAEVLRLFAREVPHAAFIREAAEFYLQHVIMFPGADCYRVLGLRPGAGADAVRDHKRWLVKWLHPDRNPDPLRETLFHRLMTAVAEIESGRPIVHPTEPAGAGHRASGRGRRRRRLAGQIRWVAMPVRSRRAASHPLLRLAAVCAVVAVGIAAFVYGGKLTGTDDVPAPGDSSREAQLQFNRLSEKSF
;
A
#
# COMPACT_ATOMS: atom_id res chain seq x y z
N MET A 1 12.38 -22.08 -17.18
CA MET A 1 12.75 -21.44 -15.91
C MET A 1 11.74 -20.34 -15.68
N SER A 2 10.83 -20.47 -14.71
CA SER A 2 9.89 -19.37 -14.43
C SER A 2 10.71 -18.27 -13.76
N GLU A 3 10.80 -17.14 -14.45
CA GLU A 3 11.39 -15.92 -13.93
C GLU A 3 10.70 -15.57 -12.59
N ALA A 4 11.46 -15.18 -11.57
CA ALA A 4 10.88 -14.84 -10.28
C ALA A 4 10.00 -13.60 -10.45
N ASN A 5 8.70 -13.71 -10.19
CA ASN A 5 7.75 -12.61 -10.35
C ASN A 5 7.90 -11.63 -9.18
N ALA A 6 8.33 -10.40 -9.46
CA ALA A 6 8.52 -9.36 -8.45
C ALA A 6 7.22 -9.04 -7.69
N VAL A 7 6.08 -9.01 -8.38
CA VAL A 7 4.77 -8.70 -7.79
C VAL A 7 4.34 -9.78 -6.80
N GLU A 8 4.49 -11.05 -7.17
CA GLU A 8 4.19 -12.16 -6.27
C GLU A 8 5.10 -12.14 -5.04
N ALA A 9 6.39 -11.85 -5.24
CA ALA A 9 7.33 -11.70 -4.12
C ALA A 9 6.93 -10.55 -3.19
N ALA A 10 6.51 -9.41 -3.72
CA ALA A 10 6.05 -8.26 -2.94
C ALA A 10 4.78 -8.58 -2.13
N ILE A 11 3.77 -9.19 -2.75
CA ILE A 11 2.53 -9.61 -2.09
C ILE A 11 2.83 -10.62 -0.97
N GLY A 12 3.68 -11.62 -1.26
CA GLY A 12 4.10 -12.61 -0.27
C GLY A 12 4.85 -11.99 0.91
N LEU A 13 5.66 -10.96 0.65
CA LEU A 13 6.48 -10.33 1.66
C LEU A 13 5.66 -9.49 2.66
N VAL A 14 4.61 -8.78 2.21
CA VAL A 14 3.68 -8.09 3.12
C VAL A 14 2.98 -9.08 4.05
N ARG A 15 2.63 -10.26 3.55
CA ARG A 15 2.01 -11.33 4.35
C ARG A 15 3.00 -12.00 5.31
N MET A 16 4.27 -12.06 4.95
CA MET A 16 5.33 -12.72 5.74
C MET A 16 6.61 -11.86 5.79
N PRO A 17 6.63 -10.76 6.59
CA PRO A 17 7.76 -9.84 6.64
C PRO A 17 9.08 -10.47 7.11
N THR A 18 9.02 -11.59 7.82
CA THR A 18 10.20 -12.36 8.27
C THR A 18 11.07 -12.86 7.11
N LEU A 19 10.54 -12.88 5.87
CA LEU A 19 11.26 -13.32 4.68
C LEU A 19 12.18 -12.25 4.07
N VAL A 20 12.20 -11.02 4.58
CA VAL A 20 13.02 -9.93 4.04
C VAL A 20 14.49 -10.33 3.90
N GLY A 21 15.09 -10.92 4.93
CA GLY A 21 16.50 -11.35 4.90
C GLY A 21 16.78 -12.33 3.76
N VAL A 22 15.92 -13.33 3.60
CA VAL A 22 16.01 -14.33 2.52
C VAL A 22 15.87 -13.68 1.14
N MET A 23 14.99 -12.68 1.00
CA MET A 23 14.81 -11.99 -0.29
C MET A 23 15.99 -11.08 -0.65
N ARG A 24 16.73 -10.55 0.33
CA ARG A 24 17.96 -9.76 0.07
C ARG A 24 19.06 -10.59 -0.57
N GLU A 25 19.16 -11.86 -0.20
CA GLU A 25 20.15 -12.80 -0.75
C GLU A 25 19.80 -13.29 -2.16
N LYS A 26 18.53 -13.18 -2.56
CA LYS A 26 18.10 -13.58 -3.90
C LYS A 26 18.52 -12.54 -4.94
N PRO A 27 18.82 -12.95 -6.19
CA PRO A 27 19.00 -12.02 -7.30
C PRO A 27 17.79 -11.10 -7.46
N VAL A 28 18.03 -9.88 -7.93
CA VAL A 28 16.95 -8.94 -8.27
C VAL A 28 16.11 -9.53 -9.41
N PRO A 29 14.77 -9.62 -9.24
CA PRO A 29 13.85 -9.99 -10.31
C PRO A 29 13.97 -9.05 -11.51
N SER A 30 13.89 -9.59 -12.73
CA SER A 30 13.99 -8.80 -13.96
C SER A 30 12.78 -7.90 -14.20
N ASP A 31 11.62 -8.25 -13.65
CA ASP A 31 10.35 -7.52 -13.75
C ASP A 31 10.16 -6.50 -12.61
N VAL A 32 11.19 -6.25 -11.78
CA VAL A 32 11.11 -5.30 -10.65
C VAL A 32 10.73 -3.88 -11.07
N LEU A 33 10.96 -3.51 -12.33
CA LEU A 33 10.52 -2.22 -12.88
C LEU A 33 9.01 -2.02 -12.74
N VAL A 34 8.21 -3.11 -12.80
CA VAL A 34 6.76 -3.05 -12.55
C VAL A 34 6.48 -2.50 -11.15
N LEU A 35 7.18 -2.99 -10.12
CA LEU A 35 7.03 -2.49 -8.74
C LEU A 35 7.45 -1.03 -8.62
N ILE A 36 8.54 -0.64 -9.28
CA ILE A 36 9.02 0.74 -9.30
C ILE A 36 7.95 1.67 -9.90
N ARG A 37 7.33 1.28 -11.03
CA ARG A 37 6.26 2.07 -11.67
C ARG A 37 5.01 2.15 -10.81
N ILE A 38 4.63 1.05 -10.16
CA ILE A 38 3.51 1.01 -9.21
C ILE A 38 3.75 1.98 -8.04
N ALA A 39 4.93 1.93 -7.42
CA ALA A 39 5.29 2.84 -6.33
C ALA A 39 5.29 4.31 -6.79
N ALA A 40 5.72 4.56 -8.04
CA ALA A 40 5.65 5.87 -8.67
C ALA A 40 4.25 6.29 -9.17
N GLY A 41 3.21 5.52 -8.87
CA GLY A 41 1.81 5.83 -9.19
C GLY A 41 1.38 5.57 -10.63
N SER A 42 1.95 4.55 -11.29
CA SER A 42 1.50 4.12 -12.62
C SER A 42 0.14 3.40 -12.54
N GLU A 43 -0.94 4.11 -12.90
CA GLU A 43 -2.29 3.53 -12.86
C GLU A 43 -2.46 2.36 -13.85
N ALA A 44 -1.74 2.37 -14.97
CA ALA A 44 -1.77 1.27 -15.94
C ALA A 44 -1.18 -0.03 -15.35
N ASP A 45 -0.03 0.04 -14.69
CA ASP A 45 0.59 -1.14 -14.06
C ASP A 45 -0.25 -1.64 -12.88
N ILE A 46 -0.87 -0.72 -12.12
CA ILE A 46 -1.76 -1.07 -11.01
C ILE A 46 -3.00 -1.80 -11.51
N ALA A 47 -3.66 -1.27 -12.56
CA ALA A 47 -4.83 -1.91 -13.14
C ALA A 47 -4.51 -3.31 -13.68
N GLU A 48 -3.36 -3.47 -14.33
CA GLU A 48 -2.93 -4.77 -14.85
C GLU A 48 -2.63 -5.77 -13.73
N VAL A 49 -1.93 -5.36 -12.67
CA VAL A 49 -1.68 -6.24 -11.52
C VAL A 49 -2.98 -6.61 -10.80
N LEU A 50 -3.92 -5.67 -10.61
CA LEU A 50 -5.23 -6.00 -10.04
C LEU A 50 -5.97 -7.05 -10.87
N ARG A 51 -5.90 -6.93 -12.21
CA ARG A 51 -6.52 -7.89 -13.12
C ARG A 51 -5.89 -9.28 -12.99
N LEU A 52 -4.56 -9.36 -12.93
CA LEU A 52 -3.83 -10.62 -12.86
C LEU A 52 -3.94 -11.30 -11.48
N PHE A 53 -4.00 -10.52 -10.40
CA PHE A 53 -3.98 -11.01 -9.02
C PHE A 53 -5.30 -10.77 -8.27
N ALA A 54 -6.43 -10.67 -8.99
CA ALA A 54 -7.73 -10.29 -8.45
C ALA A 54 -8.23 -11.16 -7.26
N ARG A 55 -7.74 -12.41 -7.14
CA ARG A 55 -8.10 -13.31 -6.04
C ARG A 55 -7.28 -13.10 -4.77
N GLU A 56 -6.11 -12.48 -4.90
CA GLU A 56 -5.12 -12.37 -3.84
C GLU A 56 -5.02 -10.95 -3.29
N VAL A 57 -5.36 -9.97 -4.12
CA VAL A 57 -5.16 -8.56 -3.85
C VAL A 57 -6.51 -7.86 -3.76
N PRO A 58 -6.81 -7.16 -2.66
CA PRO A 58 -8.13 -6.58 -2.43
C PRO A 58 -8.35 -5.23 -3.16
N HIS A 59 -7.32 -4.39 -3.29
CA HIS A 59 -7.44 -3.04 -3.86
C HIS A 59 -6.08 -2.43 -4.24
N ALA A 60 -6.10 -1.35 -5.03
CA ALA A 60 -4.90 -0.66 -5.53
C ALA A 60 -3.94 -0.21 -4.42
N ALA A 61 -4.46 0.27 -3.28
CA ALA A 61 -3.62 0.72 -2.16
C ALA A 61 -2.74 -0.41 -1.60
N PHE A 62 -3.21 -1.66 -1.60
CA PHE A 62 -2.44 -2.81 -1.13
C PHE A 62 -1.26 -3.10 -2.07
N ILE A 63 -1.45 -2.96 -3.38
CA ILE A 63 -0.36 -3.18 -4.35
C ILE A 63 0.71 -2.10 -4.21
N ARG A 64 0.28 -0.84 -4.02
CA ARG A 64 1.21 0.27 -3.75
C ARG A 64 2.02 -0.01 -2.48
N GLU A 65 1.36 -0.37 -1.38
CA GLU A 65 2.02 -0.73 -0.12
C GLU A 65 2.99 -1.90 -0.29
N ALA A 66 2.59 -2.96 -1.00
CA ALA A 66 3.46 -4.10 -1.26
C ALA A 66 4.69 -3.74 -2.10
N ALA A 67 4.51 -2.93 -3.14
CA ALA A 67 5.60 -2.43 -3.97
C ALA A 67 6.57 -1.57 -3.14
N GLU A 68 6.04 -0.61 -2.37
CA GLU A 68 6.86 0.25 -1.50
C GLU A 68 7.63 -0.58 -0.47
N PHE A 69 6.97 -1.52 0.21
CA PHE A 69 7.59 -2.40 1.20
C PHE A 69 8.74 -3.21 0.60
N TYR A 70 8.53 -3.81 -0.58
CA TYR A 70 9.56 -4.55 -1.28
C TYR A 70 10.75 -3.66 -1.67
N LEU A 71 10.48 -2.49 -2.25
CA LEU A 71 11.54 -1.56 -2.66
C LEU A 71 12.36 -1.07 -1.45
N GLN A 72 11.71 -0.69 -0.37
CA GLN A 72 12.37 -0.19 0.84
C GLN A 72 13.21 -1.28 1.52
N HIS A 73 12.66 -2.50 1.67
CA HIS A 73 13.29 -3.52 2.51
C HIS A 73 14.16 -4.53 1.76
N VAL A 74 13.96 -4.74 0.46
CA VAL A 74 14.66 -5.78 -0.33
C VAL A 74 15.59 -5.19 -1.39
N ILE A 75 15.24 -4.05 -1.98
CA ILE A 75 16.03 -3.38 -3.03
C ILE A 75 16.95 -2.33 -2.42
N MET A 76 16.40 -1.44 -1.60
CA MET A 76 17.13 -0.29 -1.06
C MET A 76 17.54 -0.49 0.40
N PHE A 77 17.98 -1.68 0.80
CA PHE A 77 18.45 -1.90 2.16
C PHE A 77 19.87 -1.34 2.38
N PRO A 78 20.27 -1.03 3.63
CA PRO A 78 21.64 -0.60 3.91
C PRO A 78 22.67 -1.66 3.51
N GLY A 79 23.64 -1.29 2.66
CA GLY A 79 24.66 -2.22 2.15
C GLY A 79 24.29 -2.94 0.84
N ALA A 80 23.14 -2.63 0.24
CA ALA A 80 22.84 -3.04 -1.13
C ALA A 80 23.85 -2.41 -2.11
N ASP A 81 24.29 -3.17 -3.10
CA ASP A 81 25.14 -2.66 -4.19
C ASP A 81 24.39 -1.66 -5.07
N CYS A 82 25.12 -0.83 -5.81
CA CYS A 82 24.55 0.25 -6.60
C CYS A 82 23.57 -0.25 -7.68
N TYR A 83 23.82 -1.39 -8.33
CA TYR A 83 22.86 -1.96 -9.29
C TYR A 83 21.59 -2.44 -8.59
N ARG A 84 21.72 -3.09 -7.43
CA ARG A 84 20.57 -3.53 -6.65
C ARG A 84 19.72 -2.35 -6.17
N VAL A 85 20.32 -1.24 -5.74
CA VAL A 85 19.59 -0.02 -5.36
C VAL A 85 18.72 0.50 -6.52
N LEU A 86 19.20 0.38 -7.76
CA LEU A 86 18.43 0.73 -8.95
C LEU A 86 17.41 -0.35 -9.37
N GLY A 87 17.36 -1.49 -8.69
CA GLY A 87 16.54 -2.63 -9.13
C GLY A 87 17.08 -3.26 -10.41
N LEU A 88 18.39 -3.29 -10.60
CA LEU A 88 19.04 -3.86 -11.77
C LEU A 88 19.98 -5.01 -11.37
N ARG A 89 20.28 -5.86 -12.35
CA ARG A 89 21.35 -6.87 -12.24
C ARG A 89 22.69 -6.22 -12.61
N PRO A 90 23.82 -6.70 -12.06
CA PRO A 90 25.13 -6.21 -12.45
C PRO A 90 25.34 -6.30 -13.97
N GLY A 91 25.88 -5.23 -14.57
CA GLY A 91 26.11 -5.14 -16.01
C GLY A 91 24.88 -4.77 -16.85
N ALA A 92 23.79 -4.30 -16.23
CA ALA A 92 22.65 -3.75 -16.98
C ALA A 92 23.07 -2.56 -17.86
N GLY A 93 22.49 -2.47 -19.07
CA GLY A 93 22.80 -1.42 -20.04
C GLY A 93 22.34 -0.02 -19.61
N ALA A 94 22.92 1.01 -20.22
CA ALA A 94 22.67 2.42 -19.89
C ALA A 94 21.17 2.82 -20.03
N ASP A 95 20.45 2.24 -20.99
CA ASP A 95 19.02 2.51 -21.17
C ASP A 95 18.20 2.02 -19.97
N ALA A 96 18.51 0.83 -19.43
CA ALA A 96 17.84 0.30 -18.25
C ALA A 96 18.14 1.14 -17.00
N VAL A 97 19.38 1.60 -16.85
CA VAL A 97 19.79 2.53 -15.79
C VAL A 97 18.97 3.82 -15.86
N ARG A 98 18.88 4.43 -17.05
CA ARG A 98 18.11 5.67 -17.27
C ARG A 98 16.63 5.48 -16.96
N ASP A 99 16.03 4.39 -17.41
CA ASP A 99 14.61 4.11 -17.20
C ASP A 99 14.27 3.86 -15.73
N HIS A 100 15.05 3.05 -15.03
CA HIS A 100 14.86 2.78 -13.61
C HIS A 100 15.07 4.05 -12.77
N LYS A 101 16.14 4.82 -13.05
CA LYS A 101 16.41 6.12 -12.42
C LYS A 101 15.22 7.07 -12.55
N ARG A 102 14.66 7.21 -13.76
CA ARG A 102 13.52 8.12 -14.02
C ARG A 102 12.33 7.82 -13.09
N TRP A 103 11.96 6.56 -12.97
CA TRP A 103 10.81 6.18 -12.16
C TRP A 103 11.10 6.22 -10.65
N LEU A 104 12.29 5.83 -10.22
CA LEU A 104 12.69 5.91 -8.81
C LEU A 104 12.77 7.36 -8.33
N VAL A 105 13.29 8.28 -9.15
CA VAL A 105 13.25 9.73 -8.83
C VAL A 105 11.81 10.23 -8.74
N LYS A 106 10.92 9.81 -9.64
CA LYS A 106 9.50 10.17 -9.58
C LYS A 106 8.84 9.73 -8.26
N TRP A 107 9.21 8.55 -7.75
CA TRP A 107 8.71 8.01 -6.49
C TRP A 107 9.31 8.70 -5.26
N LEU A 108 10.63 8.90 -5.24
CA LEU A 108 11.39 9.35 -4.06
C LEU A 108 11.62 10.86 -3.97
N HIS A 109 11.10 11.67 -4.89
CA HIS A 109 11.36 13.11 -4.91
C HIS A 109 10.97 13.79 -3.58
N PRO A 110 11.91 14.50 -2.90
CA PRO A 110 11.66 15.06 -1.57
C PRO A 110 10.55 16.14 -1.59
N ASP A 111 10.48 16.97 -2.64
CA ASP A 111 9.44 18.02 -2.74
C ASP A 111 8.01 17.47 -2.76
N ARG A 112 7.83 16.20 -3.13
CA ARG A 112 6.51 15.57 -3.17
C ARG A 112 6.19 14.80 -1.90
N ASN A 113 7.21 14.38 -1.15
CA ASN A 113 7.09 13.51 0.00
C ASN A 113 8.16 13.89 1.05
N PRO A 114 7.87 14.79 2.00
CA PRO A 114 8.83 15.24 3.02
C PRO A 114 9.09 14.19 4.13
N ASP A 115 9.06 12.90 3.78
CA ASP A 115 9.29 11.79 4.69
C ASP A 115 10.79 11.51 4.85
N PRO A 116 11.35 11.54 6.08
CA PRO A 116 12.78 11.34 6.33
C PRO A 116 13.34 10.02 5.78
N LEU A 117 12.52 8.96 5.77
CA LEU A 117 12.91 7.68 5.17
C LEU A 117 13.12 7.83 3.66
N ARG A 118 12.15 8.44 2.95
CA ARG A 118 12.25 8.67 1.50
C ARG A 118 13.41 9.58 1.12
N GLU A 119 13.71 10.59 1.92
CA GLU A 119 14.91 11.44 1.72
C GLU A 119 16.20 10.60 1.78
N THR A 120 16.32 9.74 2.80
CA THR A 120 17.47 8.82 2.93
C THR A 120 17.57 7.87 1.73
N LEU A 121 16.45 7.33 1.25
CA LEU A 121 16.40 6.47 0.08
C LEU A 121 16.77 7.22 -1.20
N PHE A 122 16.33 8.47 -1.34
CA PHE A 122 16.67 9.34 -2.46
C PHE A 122 18.17 9.60 -2.51
N HIS A 123 18.80 9.93 -1.38
CA HIS A 123 20.25 10.08 -1.31
C HIS A 123 20.98 8.80 -1.73
N ARG A 124 20.55 7.63 -1.23
CA ARG A 124 21.12 6.33 -1.61
C ARG A 124 21.00 6.06 -3.11
N LEU A 125 19.85 6.37 -3.71
CA LEU A 125 19.63 6.27 -5.15
C LEU A 125 20.63 7.15 -5.92
N MET A 126 20.76 8.41 -5.54
CA MET A 126 21.62 9.35 -6.25
C MET A 126 23.11 8.96 -6.13
N THR A 127 23.54 8.46 -4.96
CA THR A 127 24.89 7.90 -4.79
C THR A 127 25.11 6.68 -5.69
N ALA A 128 24.16 5.74 -5.74
CA ALA A 128 24.26 4.55 -6.57
C ALA A 128 24.33 4.87 -8.07
N VAL A 129 23.53 5.84 -8.52
CA VAL A 129 23.56 6.33 -9.91
C VAL A 129 24.92 6.93 -10.24
N ALA A 130 25.44 7.81 -9.38
CA ALA A 130 26.74 8.44 -9.58
C ALA A 130 27.89 7.41 -9.62
N GLU A 131 27.80 6.35 -8.81
CA GLU A 131 28.77 5.25 -8.82
C GLU A 131 28.77 4.50 -10.16
N ILE A 132 27.59 4.15 -10.68
CA ILE A 132 27.45 3.50 -12.00
C ILE A 132 27.97 4.42 -13.11
N GLU A 133 27.59 5.69 -13.09
CA GLU A 133 28.01 6.68 -14.09
C GLU A 133 29.53 6.95 -14.04
N SER A 134 30.17 6.81 -12.87
CA SER A 134 31.61 6.97 -12.71
C SER A 134 32.44 5.82 -13.30
N GLY A 135 31.83 4.68 -13.63
CA GLY A 135 32.51 3.51 -14.18
C GLY A 135 33.54 2.87 -13.23
N ARG A 136 33.53 3.23 -11.94
CA ARG A 136 34.43 2.65 -10.94
C ARG A 136 34.11 1.15 -10.76
N PRO A 137 35.13 0.29 -10.56
CA PRO A 137 34.88 -1.10 -10.20
C PRO A 137 34.06 -1.15 -8.91
N ILE A 138 32.86 -1.73 -8.99
CA ILE A 138 31.98 -1.87 -7.83
C ILE A 138 32.66 -2.85 -6.88
N VAL A 139 33.13 -2.32 -5.76
CA VAL A 139 33.63 -3.15 -4.68
C VAL A 139 32.40 -3.71 -3.99
N HIS A 140 31.97 -4.90 -4.43
CA HIS A 140 31.09 -5.70 -3.59
C HIS A 140 31.77 -5.80 -2.23
N PRO A 141 31.07 -5.54 -1.11
CA PRO A 141 31.52 -5.96 0.20
C PRO A 141 31.62 -7.49 0.16
N THR A 142 32.72 -7.98 -0.38
CA THR A 142 33.18 -9.32 -0.14
C THR A 142 33.44 -9.27 1.35
N GLU A 143 32.71 -10.08 2.12
CA GLU A 143 33.07 -10.30 3.52
C GLU A 143 34.60 -10.41 3.59
N PRO A 144 35.28 -9.66 4.47
CA PRO A 144 36.72 -9.70 4.53
C PRO A 144 37.14 -11.16 4.77
N ALA A 145 37.69 -11.76 3.71
CA ALA A 145 38.34 -13.05 3.78
C ALA A 145 39.57 -12.89 4.68
N GLY A 146 39.41 -13.21 5.96
CA GLY A 146 40.54 -13.37 6.89
C GLY A 146 40.69 -12.28 7.96
N ALA A 147 39.71 -12.11 8.83
CA ALA A 147 39.96 -11.65 10.20
C ALA A 147 39.79 -12.85 11.15
N GLY A 148 40.88 -13.59 11.35
CA GLY A 148 40.92 -14.81 12.15
C GLY A 148 40.52 -14.58 13.60
N HIS A 149 39.25 -14.84 13.92
CA HIS A 149 38.87 -15.21 15.27
C HIS A 149 39.27 -16.67 15.48
N ARG A 150 40.35 -16.87 16.24
CA ARG A 150 40.74 -18.16 16.81
C ARG A 150 39.68 -18.59 17.83
N ALA A 151 38.58 -19.16 17.35
CA ALA A 151 37.66 -19.93 18.18
C ALA A 151 38.03 -21.40 18.04
N SER A 152 38.73 -21.87 19.07
CA SER A 152 39.04 -23.27 19.34
C SER A 152 37.79 -24.15 19.31
N GLY A 153 37.84 -25.21 18.50
CA GLY A 153 37.37 -26.56 18.85
C GLY A 153 35.88 -26.79 19.11
N ARG A 154 35.17 -27.27 18.09
CA ARG A 154 34.60 -28.64 18.06
C ARG A 154 33.77 -28.84 16.80
N GLY A 155 34.16 -29.85 16.03
CA GLY A 155 33.51 -30.18 14.77
C GLY A 155 32.05 -30.60 14.94
N ARG A 156 31.26 -30.24 13.94
CA ARG A 156 30.24 -31.13 13.39
C ARG A 156 30.12 -30.86 11.90
N ARG A 157 30.53 -31.88 11.13
CA ARG A 157 30.18 -32.09 9.74
C ARG A 157 28.69 -31.80 9.53
N ARG A 158 28.36 -30.81 8.70
CA ARG A 158 27.13 -30.88 7.90
C ARG A 158 27.49 -30.71 6.44
N ARG A 159 27.42 -31.88 5.78
CA ARG A 159 27.40 -32.11 4.35
C ARG A 159 26.58 -31.05 3.62
N ARG A 160 27.15 -30.65 2.47
CA ARG A 160 26.46 -30.12 1.30
C ARG A 160 25.09 -30.79 1.11
N LEU A 161 24.04 -29.98 1.10
CA LEU A 161 22.81 -30.22 0.36
C LEU A 161 22.59 -29.01 -0.54
N ALA A 162 23.46 -28.91 -1.55
CA ALA A 162 23.08 -28.29 -2.81
C ALA A 162 22.09 -29.27 -3.45
N GLY A 163 20.81 -28.90 -3.48
CA GLY A 163 19.76 -29.81 -3.89
C GLY A 163 18.37 -29.25 -3.62
N GLN A 164 17.99 -28.23 -4.40
CA GLN A 164 16.65 -28.15 -4.99
C GLN A 164 15.46 -28.20 -3.99
N ILE A 165 15.24 -27.10 -3.26
CA ILE A 165 13.92 -26.84 -2.68
C ILE A 165 13.04 -26.25 -3.79
N ARG A 166 12.39 -27.16 -4.51
CA ARG A 166 11.25 -26.92 -5.39
C ARG A 166 10.20 -26.18 -4.56
N TRP A 167 9.87 -24.94 -4.93
CA TRP A 167 8.76 -24.18 -4.33
C TRP A 167 7.48 -24.99 -4.53
N VAL A 168 7.13 -25.80 -3.53
CA VAL A 168 5.85 -26.47 -3.44
C VAL A 168 4.87 -25.37 -3.06
N ALA A 169 3.96 -25.06 -3.99
CA ALA A 169 2.70 -24.42 -3.67
C ALA A 169 2.08 -25.22 -2.51
N MET A 170 2.20 -24.70 -1.30
CA MET A 170 1.45 -25.23 -0.17
C MET A 170 0.01 -24.72 -0.36
N PRO A 171 -0.99 -25.59 -0.60
CA PRO A 171 -2.35 -25.19 -0.34
C PRO A 171 -2.41 -24.99 1.17
N VAL A 172 -2.41 -23.74 1.63
CA VAL A 172 -2.73 -23.43 3.02
C VAL A 172 -4.19 -23.86 3.20
N ARG A 173 -4.38 -25.10 3.70
CA ARG A 173 -5.62 -25.51 4.34
C ARG A 173 -5.82 -24.50 5.46
N SER A 174 -6.70 -23.54 5.20
CA SER A 174 -7.18 -22.62 6.21
C SER A 174 -7.65 -23.47 7.40
N ARG A 175 -6.98 -23.34 8.54
CA ARG A 175 -7.66 -23.61 9.79
C ARG A 175 -8.85 -22.67 9.76
N ARG A 176 -10.06 -23.24 9.65
CA ARG A 176 -11.29 -22.52 9.92
C ARG A 176 -11.12 -21.97 11.33
N ALA A 177 -10.71 -20.71 11.43
CA ALA A 177 -11.00 -19.91 12.59
C ALA A 177 -12.52 -19.95 12.67
N ALA A 178 -13.02 -20.66 13.68
CA ALA A 178 -14.42 -20.65 14.02
C ALA A 178 -14.82 -19.17 14.16
N SER A 179 -15.45 -18.66 13.11
CA SER A 179 -16.08 -17.37 13.12
C SER A 179 -17.17 -17.45 14.17
N HIS A 180 -16.93 -16.96 15.37
CA HIS A 180 -17.98 -16.85 16.38
C HIS A 180 -19.05 -15.88 15.83
N PRO A 181 -20.21 -16.39 15.35
CA PRO A 181 -21.22 -15.55 14.70
C PRO A 181 -21.91 -14.62 15.71
N LEU A 182 -21.74 -14.90 17.01
CA LEU A 182 -22.31 -14.15 18.12
C LEU A 182 -21.68 -12.76 18.29
N LEU A 183 -20.40 -12.57 17.97
CA LEU A 183 -19.75 -11.26 18.09
C LEU A 183 -20.14 -10.29 16.96
N ARG A 184 -20.52 -10.80 15.79
CA ARG A 184 -21.03 -9.97 14.68
C ARG A 184 -22.48 -9.54 14.91
N LEU A 185 -23.29 -10.35 15.60
CA LEU A 185 -24.66 -9.98 15.95
C LEU A 185 -24.70 -8.88 17.03
N ALA A 186 -23.80 -8.93 18.02
CA ALA A 186 -23.73 -7.93 19.08
C ALA A 186 -23.39 -6.52 18.55
N ALA A 187 -22.51 -6.41 17.55
CA ALA A 187 -22.14 -5.13 16.94
C ALA A 187 -23.30 -4.51 16.12
N VAL A 188 -24.10 -5.34 15.43
CA VAL A 188 -25.28 -4.86 14.68
C VAL A 188 -26.40 -4.43 15.63
N CYS A 189 -26.64 -5.16 16.72
CA CYS A 189 -27.63 -4.77 17.73
C CYS A 189 -27.28 -3.44 18.42
N ALA A 190 -25.99 -3.15 18.66
CA ALA A 190 -25.58 -1.89 19.27
C ALA A 190 -25.89 -0.67 18.38
N VAL A 191 -25.69 -0.77 17.05
CA VAL A 191 -26.01 0.32 16.12
C VAL A 191 -27.53 0.53 15.98
N VAL A 192 -28.32 -0.55 15.97
CA VAL A 192 -29.78 -0.47 15.92
C VAL A 192 -30.36 0.12 17.22
N ALA A 193 -29.82 -0.26 18.38
CA ALA A 193 -30.27 0.30 19.67
C ALA A 193 -29.98 1.81 19.78
N VAL A 194 -28.82 2.27 19.31
CA VAL A 194 -28.49 3.71 19.28
C VAL A 194 -29.39 4.48 18.31
N GLY A 195 -29.72 3.90 17.16
CA GLY A 195 -30.66 4.50 16.20
C GLY A 195 -32.09 4.63 16.74
N ILE A 196 -32.60 3.58 17.41
CA ILE A 196 -33.94 3.61 18.03
C ILE A 196 -33.97 4.58 19.21
N ALA A 197 -32.92 4.63 20.04
CA ALA A 197 -32.83 5.60 21.13
C ALA A 197 -32.80 7.04 20.60
N ALA A 198 -32.06 7.33 19.52
CA ALA A 198 -32.05 8.66 18.90
C ALA A 198 -33.41 9.02 18.26
N PHE A 199 -34.15 8.06 17.72
CA PHE A 199 -35.48 8.29 17.16
C PHE A 199 -36.55 8.51 18.23
N VAL A 200 -36.50 7.73 19.32
CA VAL A 200 -37.46 7.83 20.44
C VAL A 200 -37.17 9.05 21.33
N TYR A 201 -35.90 9.40 21.55
CA TYR A 201 -35.53 10.59 22.34
C TYR A 201 -35.38 11.87 21.51
N GLY A 202 -35.16 11.77 20.19
CA GLY A 202 -35.13 12.93 19.27
C GLY A 202 -36.53 13.47 18.90
N GLY A 203 -37.59 12.69 19.15
CA GLY A 203 -38.98 13.09 18.87
C GLY A 203 -39.59 14.12 19.82
N LYS A 204 -38.83 14.67 20.78
CA LYS A 204 -39.35 15.62 21.80
C LYS A 204 -38.98 17.09 21.57
N LEU A 205 -38.51 17.48 20.38
CA LEU A 205 -38.20 18.88 20.05
C LEU A 205 -39.15 19.52 19.02
N THR A 206 -40.21 18.84 18.58
CA THR A 206 -41.35 19.52 17.96
C THR A 206 -42.33 19.92 19.07
N GLY A 207 -41.93 20.93 19.85
CA GLY A 207 -42.83 21.68 20.70
C GLY A 207 -43.86 22.38 19.82
N THR A 208 -45.08 21.90 19.92
CA THR A 208 -46.30 22.61 19.59
C THR A 208 -46.49 23.77 20.57
N ASP A 209 -46.47 25.01 20.07
CA ASP A 209 -47.09 26.25 20.57
C ASP A 209 -46.88 27.22 19.39
N ASP A 210 -47.80 27.53 18.48
CA ASP A 210 -49.11 28.18 18.62
C ASP A 210 -49.96 27.85 17.37
N VAL A 211 -51.16 27.31 17.57
CA VAL A 211 -52.21 27.28 16.54
C VAL A 211 -53.20 28.38 16.89
N PRO A 212 -53.25 29.52 16.17
CA PRO A 212 -54.36 30.45 16.30
C PRO A 212 -55.62 29.82 15.70
N ALA A 213 -56.73 29.92 16.43
CA ALA A 213 -58.03 29.40 16.07
C ALA A 213 -58.53 29.92 14.70
N PRO A 214 -59.35 29.13 13.97
CA PRO A 214 -59.85 29.51 12.66
C PRO A 214 -61.07 30.43 12.82
N GLY A 215 -60.88 31.73 12.56
CA GLY A 215 -62.01 32.66 12.43
C GLY A 215 -61.59 34.11 12.41
N ASP A 216 -61.33 34.67 11.22
CA ASP A 216 -61.84 36.00 10.80
C ASP A 216 -61.43 36.40 9.35
N SER A 217 -60.70 35.57 8.61
CA SER A 217 -60.19 35.94 7.26
C SER A 217 -61.26 36.05 6.17
N SER A 218 -62.49 35.60 6.42
CA SER A 218 -63.61 35.73 5.46
C SER A 218 -64.35 37.07 5.55
N ARG A 219 -64.30 37.79 6.69
CA ARG A 219 -64.95 39.11 6.85
C ARG A 219 -64.11 40.26 6.29
N GLU A 220 -62.79 40.18 6.41
CA GLU A 220 -61.91 41.22 5.85
C GLU A 220 -61.84 41.18 4.32
N ALA A 221 -61.92 40.00 3.71
CA ALA A 221 -61.96 39.86 2.25
C ALA A 221 -63.27 40.41 1.64
N GLN A 222 -64.40 40.27 2.33
CA GLN A 222 -65.69 40.82 1.88
C GLN A 222 -65.79 42.34 2.06
N LEU A 223 -65.18 42.90 3.09
CA LEU A 223 -65.13 44.36 3.28
C LEU A 223 -64.19 45.06 2.28
N GLN A 224 -63.12 44.41 1.83
CA GLN A 224 -62.27 44.95 0.77
C GLN A 224 -62.92 44.89 -0.61
N PHE A 225 -63.70 43.85 -0.91
CA PHE A 225 -64.46 43.77 -2.17
C PHE A 225 -65.56 44.84 -2.25
N ASN A 226 -66.30 45.07 -1.15
CA ASN A 226 -67.38 46.07 -1.15
C ASN A 226 -66.85 47.51 -1.27
N ARG A 227 -65.66 47.80 -0.73
CA ARG A 227 -65.03 49.13 -0.79
C ARG A 227 -64.44 49.46 -2.18
N LEU A 228 -64.24 48.47 -3.04
CA LEU A 228 -63.83 48.65 -4.44
C LEU A 228 -65.02 48.81 -5.39
N SER A 229 -66.22 48.38 -4.98
CA SER A 229 -67.46 48.50 -5.77
C SER A 229 -68.10 49.90 -5.73
N GLU A 230 -67.81 50.73 -4.71
CA GLU A 230 -68.39 52.08 -4.57
C GLU A 230 -67.57 53.19 -5.25
N LYS A 231 -66.40 52.89 -5.81
CA LYS A 231 -65.52 53.88 -6.47
C LYS A 231 -65.64 53.93 -8.00
N SER A 232 -66.59 53.20 -8.57
CA SER A 232 -66.83 53.16 -10.01
C SER A 232 -68.30 53.38 -10.31
N PHE A 233 -68.82 54.56 -9.98
CA PHE A 233 -69.95 55.21 -10.66
C PHE A 233 -69.86 56.73 -10.45
#